data_AF-A0AAJ6NNM8-F1
#
_entry.id   AF-A0AAJ6NNM8-F1
#
_cell.length_a   1.000
_cell.length_b   1.000
_cell.length_c   1.000
_cell.angle_alpha   90.00
_cell.angle_beta   90.00
_cell.angle_gamma   90.00
#
_symmetry.space_group_name_H-M   'P 1'
#
loop_
_entity.id
_entity.type
_entity.pdbx_description
1 polymer ?
#
loop_
_entity_poly.entity_id
_entity_poly.type
_entity_poly.pdbx_seq_one_letter_code
_entity_poly.pdbx_strand_id
1 'polypeptide(L)'
;MKVGSLIIVGTGIQLVGHLTLAAKAWIEQADKVFFAVADPITAKWLRSLNPTAEALPYNTNYQRRKKTYSEMVERMLLGVRQGLNVCVVFYGHPGVFADPAHQAIKQARSEGFTAQMLPGISAEDCLYADLGLDPGRNGCQSFEATDFLIRHRRFDPTSALILWQIAMVGNLGFYKEGEHLHGLTVLAEVLATHYSFDHEVIVYQAAVYYPVCEPTIQRIPLFRLPEADVTPISTLYVPPQPPVTLDCEMMTRLGMSFAKETTTEQVNGWSTIKKLWLTSTERLNRNSMMLRFWLMKVKPVG
;
A
#
# COMPACT_ATOMS: atom_id res chain seq x y z
N MET A 1 27.52 22.46 10.25
CA MET A 1 26.33 22.27 9.38
C MET A 1 25.85 23.63 8.95
N LYS A 2 25.34 23.78 7.72
CA LYS A 2 24.70 25.03 7.30
C LYS A 2 23.41 25.26 8.11
N VAL A 3 23.02 26.52 8.25
CA VAL A 3 21.71 26.91 8.82
C VAL A 3 20.63 26.51 7.81
N GLY A 4 19.51 25.97 8.29
CA GLY A 4 18.44 25.40 7.47
C GLY A 4 18.43 23.87 7.48
N SER A 5 17.24 23.28 7.40
CA SER A 5 17.06 21.83 7.43
C SER A 5 15.86 21.38 6.58
N LEU A 6 15.88 20.12 6.17
CA LEU A 6 14.81 19.49 5.40
C LEU A 6 14.28 18.24 6.10
N ILE A 7 13.01 18.27 6.51
CA ILE A 7 12.31 17.09 6.99
C ILE A 7 11.24 16.71 5.98
N ILE A 8 11.18 15.44 5.60
CA ILE A 8 10.12 14.92 4.74
C ILE A 8 9.28 13.91 5.52
N VAL A 9 7.97 14.11 5.50
CA VAL A 9 7.00 13.28 6.23
C VAL A 9 5.86 12.83 5.32
N GLY A 10 5.17 11.77 5.74
CA GLY A 10 3.98 11.25 5.07
C GLY A 10 2.71 11.50 5.88
N THR A 11 1.59 11.78 5.22
CA THR A 11 0.27 11.80 5.88
C THR A 11 -0.31 10.41 6.13
N GLY A 12 0.30 9.39 5.53
CA GLY A 12 -0.38 8.13 5.28
C GLY A 12 -1.47 8.26 4.21
N ILE A 13 -2.21 7.17 3.97
CA ILE A 13 -3.28 7.14 2.95
C ILE A 13 -4.61 7.71 3.45
N GLN A 14 -5.07 7.29 4.63
CA GLN A 14 -6.32 7.77 5.20
C GLN A 14 -6.11 9.16 5.82
N LEU A 15 -6.99 10.09 5.44
CA LEU A 15 -6.99 11.47 5.94
C LEU A 15 -6.99 11.51 7.47
N VAL A 16 -5.99 12.19 8.04
CA VAL A 16 -5.73 12.38 9.48
C VAL A 16 -5.40 11.08 10.23
N GLY A 17 -6.14 10.00 10.01
CA GLY A 17 -6.05 8.76 10.78
C GLY A 17 -4.69 8.06 10.68
N HIS A 18 -3.99 8.19 9.55
CA HIS A 18 -2.68 7.57 9.34
C HIS A 18 -1.49 8.50 9.64
N LEU A 19 -1.72 9.77 9.99
CA LEU A 19 -0.62 10.69 10.29
C LEU A 19 0.03 10.28 11.62
N THR A 20 1.35 10.06 11.59
CA THR A 20 2.09 9.78 12.82
C THR A 20 2.23 11.04 13.68
N LEU A 21 2.26 10.88 15.00
CA LEU A 21 2.46 12.01 15.92
C LEU A 21 3.79 12.75 15.66
N ALA A 22 4.84 12.01 15.28
CA ALA A 22 6.12 12.60 14.90
C ALA A 22 5.98 13.48 13.65
N ALA A 23 5.29 13.00 12.61
CA ALA A 23 5.04 13.79 11.41
C ALA A 23 4.23 15.06 11.72
N LYS A 24 3.18 14.95 12.54
CA LYS A 24 2.39 16.09 13.01
C LYS A 24 3.25 17.15 13.70
N ALA A 25 4.10 16.73 14.63
CA ALA A 25 4.97 17.64 15.38
C ALA A 25 5.92 18.42 14.47
N TRP A 26 6.48 17.78 13.44
CA TRP A 26 7.35 18.45 12.45
C TRP A 26 6.60 19.44 11.57
N ILE A 27 5.36 19.12 11.18
CA ILE A 27 4.50 20.03 10.41
C ILE A 27 4.21 21.29 11.22
N GLU A 28 3.84 21.14 12.49
CA GLU A 28 3.46 22.27 13.35
C GLU A 28 4.63 23.21 13.68
N GLN A 29 5.85 22.68 13.82
CA GLN A 29 7.03 23.45 14.25
C GLN A 29 7.86 24.03 13.10
N ALA A 30 7.64 23.61 11.86
CA ALA A 30 8.46 24.05 10.73
C ALA A 30 8.25 25.54 10.42
N ASP A 31 9.35 26.21 10.05
CA ASP A 31 9.33 27.59 9.56
C ASP A 31 8.60 27.69 8.20
N LYS A 32 8.68 26.61 7.41
CA LYS A 32 7.99 26.50 6.13
C LYS A 32 7.47 25.10 5.89
N VAL A 33 6.19 25.00 5.52
CA VAL A 33 5.59 23.74 5.09
C VAL A 33 5.30 23.73 3.59
N PHE A 34 5.70 22.66 2.92
CA PHE A 34 5.30 22.33 1.55
C PHE A 34 4.50 21.04 1.53
N PHE A 35 3.55 20.89 0.62
CA PHE A 35 2.84 19.62 0.47
C PHE A 35 2.54 19.23 -0.98
N ALA A 36 2.55 17.92 -1.24
CA ALA A 36 2.08 17.30 -2.47
C ALA A 36 0.99 16.27 -2.13
N VAL A 37 -0.23 16.78 -1.91
CA VAL A 37 -1.44 15.97 -1.68
C VAL A 37 -2.47 16.34 -2.74
N ALA A 38 -3.20 15.35 -3.23
CA ALA A 38 -4.16 15.54 -4.32
C ALA A 38 -5.51 16.11 -3.83
N ASP A 39 -5.89 15.82 -2.59
CA ASP A 39 -7.23 16.14 -2.10
C ASP A 39 -7.31 17.52 -1.41
N PRO A 40 -8.33 18.34 -1.72
CA PRO A 40 -8.47 19.68 -1.13
C PRO A 40 -8.69 19.69 0.39
N ILE A 41 -9.21 18.59 0.96
CA ILE A 41 -9.56 18.52 2.38
C ILE A 41 -8.27 18.37 3.21
N THR A 42 -7.38 17.45 2.85
CA THR A 42 -6.03 17.34 3.44
C THR A 42 -5.26 18.64 3.25
N ALA A 43 -5.32 19.26 2.06
CA ALA A 43 -4.64 20.53 1.83
C ALA A 43 -5.18 21.65 2.74
N LYS A 44 -6.49 21.70 3.00
CA LYS A 44 -7.08 22.65 3.96
C LYS A 44 -6.66 22.33 5.39
N TRP A 45 -6.64 21.06 5.77
CA TRP A 45 -6.22 20.62 7.10
C TRP A 45 -4.74 20.91 7.37
N LEU A 46 -3.83 20.64 6.43
CA LEU A 46 -2.41 20.98 6.56
C LEU A 46 -2.19 22.48 6.80
N ARG A 47 -2.95 23.34 6.10
CA ARG A 47 -2.93 24.80 6.34
C ARG A 47 -3.45 25.20 7.71
N SER A 48 -4.29 24.39 8.34
CA SER A 48 -4.72 24.62 9.73
C SER A 48 -3.67 24.22 10.76
N LEU A 49 -2.76 23.28 10.43
CA LEU A 49 -1.65 22.88 11.29
C LEU A 49 -0.47 23.87 11.23
N ASN A 50 -0.23 24.48 10.06
CA ASN A 50 0.81 25.48 9.90
C ASN A 50 0.39 26.55 8.88
N PRO A 51 0.35 27.84 9.25
CA PRO A 51 -0.11 28.92 8.37
C PRO A 51 0.80 29.16 7.16
N THR A 52 2.03 28.63 7.19
CA THR A 52 2.99 28.76 6.09
C THR A 52 2.83 27.66 5.03
N ALA A 53 1.94 26.68 5.26
CA ALA A 53 1.77 25.53 4.38
C ALA A 53 1.28 25.92 2.98
N GLU A 54 2.06 25.53 1.97
CA GLU A 54 1.71 25.75 0.57
C GLU A 54 1.86 24.48 -0.28
N ALA A 55 1.07 24.39 -1.34
CA ALA A 55 1.17 23.29 -2.28
C ALA A 55 2.48 23.43 -3.08
N LEU A 56 3.14 22.31 -3.33
CA LEU A 56 4.25 22.25 -4.28
C LEU A 56 3.75 22.46 -5.71
N PRO A 57 4.57 23.05 -6.59
CA PRO A 57 4.21 23.21 -7.99
C PRO A 57 4.01 21.85 -8.64
N TYR A 58 2.83 21.64 -9.23
CA TYR A 58 2.50 20.44 -9.98
C TYR A 58 2.15 20.79 -11.43
N ASN A 59 3.17 21.17 -12.19
CA ASN A 59 3.02 21.56 -13.57
C ASN A 59 2.79 20.33 -14.47
N THR A 60 1.55 20.15 -14.93
CA THR A 60 1.16 19.05 -15.82
C THR A 60 1.34 19.37 -17.31
N ASN A 61 1.80 20.57 -17.65
CA ASN A 61 2.04 20.95 -19.05
C ASN A 61 3.30 20.27 -19.63
N TYR A 62 4.13 19.66 -18.79
CA TYR A 62 5.27 18.89 -19.25
C TYR A 62 4.87 17.53 -19.82
N GLN A 63 5.60 17.07 -20.82
CA GLN A 63 5.44 15.72 -21.37
C GLN A 63 5.92 14.62 -20.41
N ARG A 64 6.79 14.95 -19.42
CA ARG A 64 7.39 13.97 -18.50
C ARG A 64 7.32 14.47 -17.07
N ARG A 65 6.84 13.62 -16.15
CA ARG A 65 6.71 13.96 -14.71
C ARG A 65 8.02 14.36 -14.06
N LYS A 66 9.14 13.81 -14.54
CA LYS A 66 10.48 14.11 -14.02
C LYS A 66 10.80 15.61 -14.04
N LYS A 67 10.27 16.38 -15.01
CA LYS A 67 10.47 17.84 -15.04
C LYS A 67 9.74 18.52 -13.87
N THR A 68 8.48 18.16 -13.66
CA THR A 68 7.68 18.60 -12.49
C THR A 68 8.37 18.22 -11.18
N TYR A 69 8.94 17.03 -11.09
CA TYR A 69 9.68 16.58 -9.91
C TYR A 69 10.92 17.44 -9.63
N SER A 70 11.66 17.84 -10.66
CA SER A 70 12.78 18.78 -10.52
C SER A 70 12.34 20.16 -10.01
N GLU A 71 11.19 20.68 -10.46
CA GLU A 71 10.64 21.94 -9.95
C GLU A 71 10.24 21.84 -8.48
N MET A 72 9.60 20.72 -8.10
CA MET A 72 9.26 20.44 -6.71
C MET A 72 10.49 20.43 -5.82
N VAL A 73 11.56 19.72 -6.23
CA VAL A 73 12.82 19.65 -5.49
C VAL A 73 13.42 21.05 -5.30
N GLU A 74 13.50 21.84 -6.37
CA GLU A 74 14.06 23.20 -6.26
C GLU A 74 13.21 24.10 -5.35
N ARG A 75 11.89 24.01 -5.43
CA ARG A 75 10.98 24.77 -4.56
C ARG A 75 11.21 24.46 -3.08
N MET A 76 11.42 23.18 -2.73
CA MET A 76 11.71 22.75 -1.36
C MET A 76 13.05 23.32 -0.89
N LEU A 77 14.10 23.16 -1.69
CA LEU A 77 15.46 23.54 -1.32
C LEU A 77 15.68 25.04 -1.27
N LEU A 78 14.88 25.84 -1.99
CA LEU A 78 14.93 27.30 -1.88
C LEU A 78 14.72 27.77 -0.43
N GLY A 79 13.76 27.19 0.29
CA GLY A 79 13.52 27.52 1.70
C GLY A 79 14.67 27.06 2.61
N VAL A 80 15.21 25.87 2.35
CA VAL A 80 16.35 25.32 3.12
C VAL A 80 17.58 26.22 2.97
N ARG A 81 17.88 26.66 1.74
CA ARG A 81 19.01 27.56 1.45
C ARG A 81 18.86 28.96 2.05
N GLN A 82 17.63 29.37 2.36
CA GLN A 82 17.34 30.61 3.10
C GLN A 82 17.50 30.44 4.62
N GLY A 83 17.92 29.26 5.10
CA GLY A 83 18.13 29.00 6.52
C GLY A 83 16.90 28.51 7.27
N LEU A 84 15.80 28.19 6.57
CA LEU A 84 14.55 27.75 7.19
C LEU A 84 14.58 26.26 7.53
N ASN A 85 13.87 25.88 8.59
CA ASN A 85 13.48 24.49 8.84
C ASN A 85 12.25 24.16 7.99
N VAL A 86 12.49 23.46 6.89
CA VAL A 86 11.46 23.11 5.92
C VAL A 86 10.91 21.72 6.22
N CYS A 87 9.59 21.61 6.40
CA CYS A 87 8.88 20.33 6.43
C CYS A 87 8.10 20.12 5.13
N VAL A 88 8.34 19.01 4.44
CA VAL A 88 7.67 18.65 3.19
C VAL A 88 6.78 17.44 3.43
N VAL A 89 5.52 17.54 3.02
CA VAL A 89 4.49 16.54 3.27
C VAL A 89 4.06 15.87 1.95
N PHE A 90 4.17 14.54 1.90
CA PHE A 90 3.60 13.72 0.82
C PHE A 90 2.46 12.85 1.38
N TYR A 91 1.57 12.37 0.51
CA TYR A 91 0.64 11.32 0.91
C TYR A 91 1.36 9.97 1.08
N GLY A 92 0.77 9.06 1.85
CA GLY A 92 1.33 7.73 2.08
C GLY A 92 2.63 7.74 2.88
N HIS A 93 3.56 6.85 2.52
CA HIS A 93 4.94 6.83 3.02
C HIS A 93 5.83 7.65 2.05
N PRO A 94 6.56 8.69 2.50
CA PRO A 94 7.26 9.62 1.61
C PRO A 94 8.49 9.02 0.90
N GLY A 95 8.90 7.81 1.27
CA GLY A 95 9.93 7.03 0.60
C GLY A 95 9.42 5.95 -0.37
N VAL A 96 8.11 5.73 -0.47
CA VAL A 96 7.50 4.66 -1.28
C VAL A 96 6.88 5.33 -2.51
N PHE A 97 7.47 5.09 -3.69
CA PHE A 97 7.03 5.67 -4.98
C PHE A 97 6.99 7.22 -5.06
N ALA A 98 7.88 7.90 -4.33
CA ALA A 98 7.98 9.36 -4.30
C ALA A 98 9.39 9.88 -4.65
N ASP A 99 9.72 9.92 -5.95
CA ASP A 99 11.04 10.40 -6.43
C ASP A 99 11.44 11.80 -5.92
N PRO A 100 10.57 12.84 -5.94
CA PRO A 100 10.96 14.17 -5.46
C PRO A 100 11.49 14.19 -4.02
N ALA A 101 10.94 13.36 -3.14
CA ALA A 101 11.37 13.29 -1.75
C ALA A 101 12.82 12.78 -1.63
N HIS A 102 13.14 11.70 -2.33
CA HIS A 102 14.49 11.13 -2.36
C HIS A 102 15.51 12.11 -2.97
N GLN A 103 15.16 12.75 -4.09
CA GLN A 103 16.05 13.72 -4.75
C GLN A 103 16.32 14.94 -3.86
N ALA A 104 15.29 15.48 -3.21
CA ALA A 104 15.44 16.63 -2.31
C ALA A 104 16.35 16.32 -1.12
N ILE A 105 16.19 15.15 -0.48
CA ILE A 105 17.09 14.73 0.62
C ILE A 105 18.52 14.54 0.14
N LYS A 106 18.71 13.84 -0.99
CA LYS A 106 20.04 13.61 -1.57
C LYS A 106 20.74 14.93 -1.85
N GLN A 107 20.03 15.88 -2.47
CA GLN A 107 20.57 17.17 -2.84
C GLN A 107 20.84 18.06 -1.61
N ALA A 108 19.90 18.16 -0.66
CA ALA A 108 20.10 18.89 0.59
C ALA A 108 21.35 18.43 1.35
N ARG A 109 21.55 17.10 1.47
CA ARG A 109 22.74 16.52 2.10
C ARG A 109 24.02 16.85 1.34
N SER A 110 23.99 16.77 0.00
CA SER A 110 25.15 17.12 -0.84
C SER A 110 25.54 18.60 -0.72
N GLU A 111 24.58 19.47 -0.42
CA GLU A 111 24.80 20.91 -0.21
C GLU A 111 25.22 21.25 1.22
N GLY A 112 25.27 20.28 2.14
CA GLY A 112 25.72 20.41 3.52
C GLY A 112 24.63 20.75 4.55
N PHE A 113 23.36 20.57 4.20
CA PHE A 113 22.22 20.74 5.11
C PHE A 113 21.83 19.43 5.80
N THR A 114 21.21 19.54 6.97
CA THR A 114 20.56 18.40 7.62
C THR A 114 19.32 18.03 6.83
N ALA A 115 19.18 16.76 6.46
CA ALA A 115 17.95 16.26 5.83
C ALA A 115 17.57 14.86 6.30
N GLN A 116 16.29 14.65 6.60
CA GLN A 116 15.75 13.40 7.11
C GLN A 116 14.38 13.08 6.49
N MET A 117 14.13 11.80 6.26
CA MET A 117 12.82 11.25 5.93
C MET A 117 12.26 10.55 7.17
N LEU A 118 11.00 10.80 7.51
CA LEU A 118 10.26 10.02 8.50
C LEU A 118 9.36 9.01 7.80
N PRO A 119 9.17 7.81 8.38
CA PRO A 119 8.25 6.82 7.83
C PRO A 119 6.80 7.27 7.98
N GLY A 120 5.93 6.68 7.15
CA GLY A 120 4.47 6.84 7.18
C GLY A 120 3.77 5.57 6.70
N ILE A 121 2.43 5.53 6.75
CA ILE A 121 1.64 4.37 6.32
C ILE A 121 1.47 4.40 4.80
N SER A 122 1.99 3.41 4.09
CA SER A 122 1.87 3.28 2.63
C SER A 122 0.55 2.63 2.21
N ALA A 123 0.25 2.60 0.91
CA ALA A 123 -0.91 1.86 0.39
C ALA A 123 -0.74 0.33 0.49
N GLU A 124 0.49 -0.17 0.58
CA GLU A 124 0.76 -1.60 0.80
C GLU A 124 0.46 -1.98 2.25
N ASP A 125 0.77 -1.12 3.23
CA ASP A 125 0.37 -1.32 4.61
C ASP A 125 -1.17 -1.39 4.75
N CYS A 126 -1.89 -0.52 4.03
CA CYS A 126 -3.35 -0.56 3.97
C CYS A 126 -3.86 -1.84 3.29
N LEU A 127 -3.21 -2.25 2.19
CA LEU A 127 -3.54 -3.48 1.47
C LEU A 127 -3.46 -4.71 2.36
N TYR A 128 -2.40 -4.83 3.17
CA TYR A 128 -2.27 -5.93 4.13
C TYR A 128 -3.42 -5.94 5.15
N ALA A 129 -3.75 -4.78 5.71
CA ALA A 129 -4.82 -4.66 6.68
C ALA A 129 -6.20 -4.99 6.08
N ASP A 130 -6.52 -4.42 4.93
CA ASP A 130 -7.83 -4.53 4.30
C ASP A 130 -8.09 -5.92 3.68
N LEU A 131 -7.04 -6.57 3.18
CA LEU A 131 -7.13 -7.91 2.60
C LEU A 131 -6.85 -9.03 3.62
N GLY A 132 -6.49 -8.69 4.86
CA GLY A 132 -6.17 -9.65 5.92
C GLY A 132 -4.95 -10.50 5.63
N LEU A 133 -3.91 -9.88 5.04
CA LEU A 133 -2.71 -10.56 4.57
C LEU A 133 -1.57 -10.41 5.56
N ASP A 134 -0.75 -11.47 5.65
CA ASP A 134 0.52 -11.47 6.38
C ASP A 134 1.65 -11.78 5.38
N PRO A 135 2.54 -10.82 5.08
CA PRO A 135 3.63 -11.04 4.13
C PRO A 135 4.64 -12.09 4.63
N GLY A 136 4.68 -12.40 5.94
CA GLY A 136 5.54 -13.41 6.51
C GLY A 136 5.11 -14.85 6.24
N ARG A 137 3.87 -15.08 5.80
CA ARG A 137 3.32 -16.44 5.61
C ARG A 137 3.82 -17.13 4.34
N ASN A 138 3.77 -16.42 3.22
CA ASN A 138 4.12 -16.94 1.90
C ASN A 138 5.25 -16.15 1.23
N GLY A 139 5.80 -15.13 1.91
CA GLY A 139 6.63 -14.12 1.27
C GLY A 139 5.79 -13.10 0.49
N CYS A 140 6.39 -11.93 0.23
CA CYS A 140 5.78 -10.87 -0.56
C CYS A 140 6.84 -10.22 -1.46
N GLN A 141 6.46 -9.94 -2.70
CA GLN A 141 7.30 -9.31 -3.71
C GLN A 141 6.55 -8.11 -4.28
N SER A 142 7.22 -6.97 -4.36
CA SER A 142 6.59 -5.68 -4.61
C SER A 142 7.37 -4.90 -5.68
N PHE A 143 6.72 -4.54 -6.80
CA PHE A 143 7.37 -3.89 -7.95
C PHE A 143 6.52 -2.78 -8.58
N GLU A 144 7.18 -1.77 -9.16
CA GLU A 144 6.52 -0.87 -10.11
C GLU A 144 6.16 -1.65 -11.39
N ALA A 145 4.94 -1.51 -11.90
CA ALA A 145 4.45 -2.36 -12.97
C ALA A 145 5.20 -2.16 -14.30
N THR A 146 5.63 -0.94 -14.65
CA THR A 146 6.45 -0.73 -15.85
C THR A 146 7.83 -1.34 -15.70
N ASP A 147 8.50 -1.11 -14.58
CA ASP A 147 9.81 -1.66 -14.23
C ASP A 147 9.78 -3.20 -14.22
N PHE A 148 8.71 -3.79 -13.67
CA PHE A 148 8.45 -5.23 -13.68
C PHE A 148 8.52 -5.80 -15.10
N LEU A 149 7.81 -5.18 -16.04
CA LEU A 149 7.74 -5.60 -17.43
C LEU A 149 9.06 -5.36 -18.17
N ILE A 150 9.58 -4.14 -18.19
CA ILE A 150 10.72 -3.77 -19.05
C ILE A 150 12.05 -4.37 -18.58
N ARG A 151 12.16 -4.76 -17.30
CA ARG A 151 13.36 -5.39 -16.74
C ARG A 151 13.22 -6.89 -16.59
N HIS A 152 12.09 -7.48 -17.01
CA HIS A 152 11.81 -8.90 -16.85
C HIS A 152 12.10 -9.37 -15.42
N ARG A 153 11.53 -8.67 -14.43
CA ARG A 153 11.78 -8.97 -13.01
C ARG A 153 11.44 -10.43 -12.74
N ARG A 154 12.40 -11.17 -12.18
CA ARG A 154 12.18 -12.54 -11.72
C ARG A 154 11.43 -12.50 -10.40
N PHE A 155 10.41 -13.33 -10.28
CA PHE A 155 9.61 -13.44 -9.07
C PHE A 155 9.18 -14.90 -8.86
N ASP A 156 8.88 -15.25 -7.61
CA ASP A 156 8.31 -16.55 -7.23
C ASP A 156 6.77 -16.47 -7.25
N PRO A 157 6.05 -17.21 -8.11
CA PRO A 157 4.59 -17.16 -8.16
C PRO A 157 3.91 -17.79 -6.94
N THR A 158 4.65 -18.49 -6.06
CA THR A 158 4.15 -19.06 -4.80
C THR A 158 4.25 -18.09 -3.62
N SER A 159 4.82 -16.89 -3.83
CA SER A 159 4.75 -15.74 -2.94
C SER A 159 3.72 -14.73 -3.42
N ALA A 160 3.23 -13.88 -2.51
CA ALA A 160 2.37 -12.76 -2.90
C ALA A 160 3.12 -11.80 -3.84
N LEU A 161 2.42 -11.26 -4.84
CA LEU A 161 2.96 -10.26 -5.75
C LEU A 161 2.09 -8.99 -5.71
N ILE A 162 2.72 -7.84 -5.42
CA ILE A 162 2.12 -6.51 -5.42
C ILE A 162 2.71 -5.70 -6.58
N LEU A 163 1.86 -5.22 -7.47
CA LEU A 163 2.25 -4.38 -8.60
C LEU A 163 1.63 -2.99 -8.48
N TRP A 164 2.50 -1.99 -8.43
CA TRP A 164 2.14 -0.60 -8.24
C TRP A 164 1.96 0.13 -9.57
N GLN A 165 1.16 1.20 -9.54
CA GLN A 165 0.97 2.10 -10.69
C GLN A 165 0.43 1.39 -11.94
N ILE A 166 -0.46 0.40 -11.77
CA ILE A 166 -0.98 -0.40 -12.89
C ILE A 166 -1.75 0.43 -13.93
N ALA A 167 -2.34 1.55 -13.51
CA ALA A 167 -3.00 2.50 -14.41
C ALA A 167 -2.01 3.35 -15.25
N MET A 168 -0.71 3.25 -14.96
CA MET A 168 0.36 4.06 -15.58
C MET A 168 1.41 3.22 -16.29
N VAL A 169 1.14 1.93 -16.55
CA VAL A 169 2.08 1.03 -17.22
C VAL A 169 2.55 1.63 -18.55
N GLY A 170 3.87 1.84 -18.69
CA GLY A 170 4.49 2.44 -19.88
C GLY A 170 4.30 3.97 -20.01
N ASN A 171 3.52 4.61 -19.15
CA ASN A 171 3.24 6.05 -19.20
C ASN A 171 4.24 6.84 -18.34
N LEU A 172 5.08 7.66 -19.00
CA LEU A 172 6.05 8.57 -18.35
C LEU A 172 5.52 10.00 -18.12
N GLY A 173 4.36 10.32 -18.68
CA GLY A 173 3.68 11.62 -18.66
C GLY A 173 2.65 11.71 -17.53
N PHE A 174 1.45 12.21 -17.79
CA PHE A 174 0.41 12.28 -16.74
C PHE A 174 -0.70 11.29 -17.04
N TYR A 175 -1.42 10.89 -16.00
CA TYR A 175 -2.57 10.01 -16.18
C TYR A 175 -3.59 10.66 -17.10
N LYS A 176 -4.11 9.86 -18.01
CA LYS A 176 -5.22 10.21 -18.87
C LYS A 176 -6.17 9.02 -18.88
N GLU A 177 -7.45 9.32 -18.72
CA GLU A 177 -8.50 8.32 -18.70
C GLU A 177 -8.51 7.53 -20.02
N GLY A 178 -8.67 6.22 -19.92
CA GLY A 178 -8.67 5.30 -21.07
C GLY A 178 -7.30 4.90 -21.63
N GLU A 179 -6.19 5.55 -21.26
CA GLU A 179 -4.85 5.18 -21.77
C GLU A 179 -4.23 3.95 -21.07
N HIS A 180 -4.89 3.37 -20.05
CA HIS A 180 -4.37 2.24 -19.29
C HIS A 180 -4.56 0.87 -19.97
N LEU A 181 -5.53 0.75 -20.90
CA LEU A 181 -5.92 -0.52 -21.52
C LEU A 181 -4.72 -1.28 -22.10
N HIS A 182 -3.92 -0.63 -22.93
CA HIS A 182 -2.76 -1.26 -23.57
C HIS A 182 -1.76 -1.80 -22.54
N GLY A 183 -1.46 -1.00 -21.50
CA GLY A 183 -0.53 -1.40 -20.45
C GLY A 183 -1.04 -2.58 -19.62
N LEU A 184 -2.35 -2.60 -19.31
CA LEU A 184 -2.98 -3.72 -18.60
C LEU A 184 -3.07 -4.99 -19.44
N THR A 185 -3.31 -4.87 -20.76
CA THR A 185 -3.23 -6.01 -21.70
C THR A 185 -1.87 -6.67 -21.65
N VAL A 186 -0.79 -5.89 -21.84
CA VAL A 186 0.57 -6.42 -21.80
C VAL A 186 0.91 -7.01 -20.43
N LEU A 187 0.46 -6.37 -19.35
CA LEU A 187 0.67 -6.88 -17.99
C LEU A 187 -0.03 -8.24 -17.77
N ALA A 188 -1.28 -8.37 -18.22
CA ALA A 188 -2.05 -9.60 -18.11
C ALA A 188 -1.41 -10.74 -18.90
N GLU A 189 -0.94 -10.47 -20.12
CA GLU A 189 -0.23 -11.45 -20.97
C GLU A 189 1.04 -11.96 -20.30
N VAL A 190 1.85 -11.07 -19.71
CA VAL A 190 3.08 -11.47 -19.00
C VAL A 190 2.75 -12.29 -17.76
N LEU A 191 1.77 -11.88 -16.96
CA LEU A 191 1.36 -12.66 -15.78
C LEU A 191 0.80 -14.04 -16.17
N ALA A 192 0.10 -14.16 -17.31
CA ALA A 192 -0.47 -15.41 -17.80
C ALA A 192 0.59 -16.44 -18.20
N THR A 193 1.87 -16.05 -18.32
CA THR A 193 2.97 -17.00 -18.49
C THR A 193 3.31 -17.77 -17.21
N HIS A 194 2.89 -17.26 -16.05
CA HIS A 194 3.13 -17.85 -14.73
C HIS A 194 1.85 -18.31 -14.04
N TYR A 195 0.73 -17.61 -14.26
CA TYR A 195 -0.57 -17.87 -13.65
C TYR A 195 -1.59 -18.34 -14.69
N SER A 196 -2.59 -19.13 -14.27
CA SER A 196 -3.75 -19.44 -15.11
C SER A 196 -4.49 -18.17 -15.51
N PHE A 197 -5.13 -18.15 -16.68
CA PHE A 197 -6.03 -17.07 -17.08
C PHE A 197 -7.17 -16.83 -16.09
N ASP A 198 -7.65 -17.89 -15.43
CA ASP A 198 -8.70 -17.84 -14.40
C ASP A 198 -8.16 -17.53 -13.00
N HIS A 199 -6.85 -17.33 -12.84
CA HIS A 199 -6.25 -16.97 -11.55
C HIS A 199 -6.87 -15.67 -11.05
N GLU A 200 -7.39 -15.68 -9.82
CA GLU A 200 -7.95 -14.48 -9.21
C GLU A 200 -6.84 -13.45 -8.97
N VAL A 201 -7.08 -12.21 -9.39
CA VAL A 201 -6.27 -11.05 -9.04
C VAL A 201 -7.16 -9.99 -8.41
N ILE A 202 -6.55 -9.12 -7.60
CA ILE A 202 -7.28 -8.10 -6.85
C ILE A 202 -6.77 -6.72 -7.26
N VAL A 203 -7.64 -5.93 -7.88
CA VAL A 203 -7.42 -4.49 -8.06
C VAL A 203 -7.88 -3.79 -6.79
N TYR A 204 -6.93 -3.20 -6.08
CA TYR A 204 -7.11 -2.61 -4.76
C TYR A 204 -6.92 -1.10 -4.78
N GLN A 205 -7.80 -0.38 -4.08
CA GLN A 205 -7.62 1.01 -3.70
C GLN A 205 -7.99 1.19 -2.24
N ALA A 206 -7.06 1.72 -1.45
CA ALA A 206 -7.29 2.05 -0.05
C ALA A 206 -8.34 3.15 0.10
N ALA A 207 -9.08 3.14 1.22
CA ALA A 207 -9.97 4.22 1.58
C ALA A 207 -9.16 5.50 1.94
N VAL A 208 -9.30 6.54 1.12
CA VAL A 208 -8.58 7.82 1.30
C VAL A 208 -9.28 8.72 2.31
N TYR A 209 -10.62 8.72 2.30
CA TYR A 209 -11.45 9.60 3.13
C TYR A 209 -11.91 8.90 4.42
N TYR A 210 -12.58 9.67 5.29
CA TYR A 210 -13.10 9.36 6.63
C TYR A 210 -13.31 7.85 6.96
N PRO A 211 -13.14 7.38 8.22
CA PRO A 211 -13.24 5.95 8.62
C PRO A 211 -14.51 5.17 8.25
N VAL A 212 -15.50 5.79 7.61
CA VAL A 212 -16.72 5.16 7.09
C VAL A 212 -16.61 4.78 5.62
N CYS A 213 -15.57 5.24 4.91
CA CYS A 213 -15.31 4.86 3.53
C CYS A 213 -14.67 3.48 3.51
N GLU A 214 -15.22 2.59 2.70
CA GLU A 214 -14.66 1.26 2.48
C GLU A 214 -13.60 1.29 1.37
N PRO A 215 -12.56 0.45 1.44
CA PRO A 215 -11.63 0.28 0.34
C PRO A 215 -12.32 -0.35 -0.88
N THR A 216 -11.81 -0.04 -2.07
CA THR A 216 -12.22 -0.74 -3.29
C THR A 216 -11.42 -2.03 -3.40
N ILE A 217 -12.10 -3.17 -3.34
CA ILE A 217 -11.49 -4.51 -3.48
C ILE A 217 -12.19 -5.23 -4.63
N GLN A 218 -11.65 -5.09 -5.84
CA GLN A 218 -12.19 -5.72 -7.03
C GLN A 218 -11.46 -7.03 -7.33
N ARG A 219 -12.12 -8.16 -7.08
CA ARG A 219 -11.64 -9.51 -7.43
C ARG A 219 -12.08 -9.88 -8.84
N ILE A 220 -11.13 -10.17 -9.72
CA ILE A 220 -11.38 -10.53 -11.11
C ILE A 220 -10.45 -11.66 -11.54
N PRO A 221 -10.83 -12.49 -12.52
CA PRO A 221 -9.88 -13.39 -13.15
C PRO A 221 -8.85 -12.60 -13.96
N LEU A 222 -7.61 -13.08 -14.01
CA LEU A 222 -6.49 -12.41 -14.67
C LEU A 222 -6.80 -11.99 -16.11
N PHE A 223 -7.53 -12.81 -16.88
CA PHE A 223 -7.88 -12.47 -18.26
C PHE A 223 -8.76 -11.21 -18.39
N ARG A 224 -9.46 -10.80 -17.33
CA ARG A 224 -10.28 -9.57 -17.29
C ARG A 224 -9.54 -8.35 -16.77
N LEU A 225 -8.27 -8.47 -16.39
CA LEU A 225 -7.46 -7.33 -15.95
C LEU A 225 -7.47 -6.15 -16.95
N PRO A 226 -7.45 -6.35 -18.29
CA PRO A 226 -7.50 -5.23 -19.23
C PRO A 226 -8.80 -4.43 -19.18
N GLU A 227 -9.89 -5.03 -18.70
CA GLU A 227 -11.23 -4.44 -18.59
C GLU A 227 -11.51 -3.89 -17.17
N ALA A 228 -10.52 -3.97 -16.27
CA ALA A 228 -10.69 -3.52 -14.90
C ALA A 228 -10.83 -2.00 -14.81
N ASP A 229 -11.69 -1.54 -13.91
CA ASP A 229 -11.84 -0.12 -13.62
C ASP A 229 -10.67 0.32 -12.73
N VAL A 230 -9.68 0.97 -13.34
CA VAL A 230 -8.47 1.42 -12.64
C VAL A 230 -8.38 2.94 -12.58
N THR A 231 -7.89 3.42 -11.45
CA THR A 231 -7.55 4.83 -11.25
C THR A 231 -6.04 4.97 -11.00
N PRO A 232 -5.48 6.19 -10.98
CA PRO A 232 -4.06 6.40 -10.68
C PRO A 232 -3.58 5.83 -9.35
N ILE A 233 -4.50 5.55 -8.41
CA ILE A 233 -4.19 4.97 -7.10
C ILE A 233 -4.42 3.46 -7.02
N SER A 234 -4.84 2.81 -8.13
CA SER A 234 -5.00 1.36 -8.19
C SER A 234 -3.67 0.63 -8.01
N THR A 235 -3.68 -0.38 -7.14
CA THR A 235 -2.59 -1.35 -6.92
C THR A 235 -3.12 -2.75 -7.23
N LEU A 236 -2.35 -3.57 -7.93
CA LEU A 236 -2.72 -4.96 -8.19
C LEU A 236 -2.07 -5.87 -7.17
N TYR A 237 -2.87 -6.71 -6.53
CA TYR A 237 -2.41 -7.84 -5.73
C TYR A 237 -2.70 -9.13 -6.48
N VAL A 238 -1.68 -9.96 -6.64
CA VAL A 238 -1.77 -11.31 -7.19
C VAL A 238 -1.53 -12.29 -6.06
N PRO A 239 -2.57 -13.02 -5.60
CA PRO A 239 -2.44 -14.05 -4.58
C PRO A 239 -1.41 -15.12 -4.97
N PRO A 240 -0.69 -15.70 -3.99
CA PRO A 240 0.27 -16.77 -4.25
C PRO A 240 -0.42 -18.01 -4.83
N GLN A 241 0.29 -18.71 -5.70
CA GLN A 241 -0.04 -20.09 -6.05
C GLN A 241 0.13 -21.02 -4.84
N PRO A 242 -0.41 -22.26 -4.89
CA PRO A 242 -0.18 -23.24 -3.84
C PRO A 242 1.31 -23.36 -3.48
N PRO A 243 1.64 -23.50 -2.19
CA PRO A 243 3.02 -23.48 -1.74
C PRO A 243 3.81 -24.66 -2.30
N VAL A 244 5.11 -24.43 -2.51
CA VAL A 244 6.06 -25.48 -2.89
C VAL A 244 6.20 -26.47 -1.74
N THR A 245 6.47 -27.74 -2.08
CA THR A 245 6.77 -28.78 -1.09
C THR A 245 7.98 -28.41 -0.24
N LEU A 246 7.90 -28.72 1.06
CA LEU A 246 9.00 -28.50 2.00
C LEU A 246 10.26 -29.24 1.56
N ASP A 247 11.41 -28.57 1.68
CA ASP A 247 12.72 -29.20 1.48
C ASP A 247 13.10 -30.00 2.75
N CYS A 248 12.84 -31.31 2.70
CA CYS A 248 13.13 -32.22 3.80
C CYS A 248 14.64 -32.28 4.16
N GLU A 249 15.54 -32.12 3.17
CA GLU A 249 16.97 -32.11 3.44
C GLU A 249 17.35 -30.83 4.20
N MET A 250 16.85 -29.68 3.75
CA MET A 250 17.06 -28.41 4.45
C MET A 250 16.46 -28.43 5.86
N MET A 251 15.26 -28.97 6.03
CA MET A 251 14.66 -29.15 7.35
C MET A 251 15.56 -29.97 8.27
N THR A 252 16.10 -31.08 7.76
CA THR A 252 17.04 -31.93 8.52
C THR A 252 18.31 -31.15 8.90
N ARG A 253 18.89 -30.39 7.96
CA ARG A 253 20.07 -29.54 8.20
C ARG A 253 19.81 -28.45 9.24
N LEU A 254 18.57 -27.94 9.31
CA LEU A 254 18.13 -26.98 10.32
C LEU A 254 17.77 -27.63 11.67
N GLY A 255 17.91 -28.94 11.81
CA GLY A 255 17.56 -29.67 13.03
C GLY A 255 16.05 -29.77 13.27
N MET A 256 15.24 -29.57 12.23
CA MET A 256 13.79 -29.67 12.30
C MET A 256 13.37 -31.13 12.10
N SER A 257 12.83 -31.77 13.14
CA SER A 257 12.17 -33.07 13.02
C SER A 257 10.66 -32.87 12.89
N PHE A 258 10.01 -33.61 11.99
CA PHE A 258 8.55 -33.77 12.09
C PHE A 258 8.24 -34.39 13.44
N ALA A 259 7.48 -33.69 14.30
CA ALA A 259 6.60 -34.43 15.19
C ALA A 259 5.64 -35.15 14.24
N LYS A 260 5.82 -36.46 14.04
CA LYS A 260 4.68 -37.27 13.61
C LYS A 260 3.60 -36.98 14.63
N GLU A 261 2.52 -36.32 14.24
CA GLU A 261 1.28 -36.46 14.99
C GLU A 261 0.98 -37.95 14.98
N THR A 262 1.38 -38.64 16.05
CA THR A 262 1.05 -40.03 16.29
C THR A 262 -0.45 -40.06 16.55
N THR A 263 -1.24 -40.21 15.49
CA THR A 263 -2.57 -40.80 15.62
C THR A 263 -2.37 -42.26 15.99
N THR A 264 -2.06 -42.48 17.26
CA THR A 264 -2.14 -43.79 17.91
C THR A 264 -3.63 -44.09 18.12
N GLU A 265 -4.31 -44.50 17.06
CA GLU A 265 -5.54 -45.29 17.15
C GLU A 265 -5.23 -46.71 16.66
N GLN A 266 -4.55 -47.46 17.52
CA GLN A 266 -4.85 -48.89 17.65
C GLN A 266 -5.73 -49.05 18.88
N VAL A 267 -7.04 -48.87 18.69
CA VAL A 267 -8.04 -49.59 19.47
C VAL A 267 -9.02 -50.22 18.48
N ASN A 268 -9.16 -51.52 18.64
CA ASN A 268 -9.94 -52.42 17.79
C ASN A 268 -11.38 -51.96 17.59
N GLY A 269 -11.85 -52.02 16.34
CA GLY A 269 -13.24 -52.31 16.02
C GLY A 269 -14.07 -51.17 15.42
N TRP A 270 -14.50 -51.41 14.17
CA TRP A 270 -15.73 -50.90 13.55
C TRP A 270 -15.85 -49.39 13.23
N SER A 271 -15.63 -49.12 11.94
CA SER A 271 -16.42 -48.22 11.08
C SER A 271 -16.67 -46.76 11.49
N THR A 272 -16.18 -45.86 10.62
CA THR A 272 -16.75 -44.55 10.25
C THR A 272 -16.31 -43.32 11.07
N ILE A 273 -15.26 -42.63 10.61
CA ILE A 273 -15.09 -41.19 10.85
C ILE A 273 -14.91 -40.46 9.52
N LYS A 274 -16.04 -40.25 8.84
CA LYS A 274 -16.26 -39.10 7.95
C LYS A 274 -16.93 -38.03 8.82
N LYS A 275 -16.17 -37.09 9.40
CA LYS A 275 -16.64 -35.78 9.90
C LYS A 275 -15.54 -35.13 10.75
N LEU A 276 -14.78 -34.22 10.15
CA LEU A 276 -14.10 -33.11 10.86
C LEU A 276 -13.53 -32.10 9.86
N TRP A 277 -14.42 -31.51 9.05
CA TRP A 277 -14.17 -30.24 8.31
C TRP A 277 -15.46 -29.42 8.17
N LEU A 278 -16.38 -29.53 9.13
CA LEU A 278 -17.69 -28.84 9.10
C LEU A 278 -18.09 -28.23 10.45
N THR A 279 -17.13 -27.84 11.31
CA THR A 279 -17.43 -27.18 12.59
C THR A 279 -16.51 -26.01 12.91
N SER A 280 -16.23 -25.15 11.92
CA SER A 280 -15.65 -23.81 12.14
C SER A 280 -16.58 -22.67 11.68
N THR A 281 -17.72 -22.97 11.06
CA THR A 281 -18.73 -21.98 10.66
C THR A 281 -19.91 -21.84 11.64
N GLU A 282 -20.08 -22.75 12.61
CA GLU A 282 -21.16 -22.62 13.62
C GLU A 282 -20.74 -21.96 14.95
N ARG A 283 -19.46 -21.62 15.13
CA ARG A 283 -18.97 -21.01 16.38
C ARG A 283 -18.87 -19.48 16.36
N LEU A 284 -19.09 -18.84 15.22
CA LEU A 284 -19.16 -17.38 15.08
C LEU A 284 -20.59 -16.81 15.03
N ASN A 285 -21.62 -17.65 14.92
CA ASN A 285 -23.02 -17.18 14.84
C ASN A 285 -23.80 -17.19 16.18
N ARG A 286 -23.13 -17.47 17.31
CA ARG A 286 -23.78 -17.44 18.64
C ARG A 286 -23.48 -16.22 19.51
N ASN A 287 -22.59 -15.32 19.09
CA ASN A 287 -22.32 -14.06 19.80
C ASN A 287 -23.07 -12.83 19.24
N SER A 288 -23.89 -13.00 18.18
CA SER A 288 -24.77 -11.94 17.64
C SER A 288 -26.20 -12.00 18.21
N MET A 289 -26.60 -13.11 18.84
CA MET A 289 -27.99 -13.32 19.29
C MET A 289 -28.25 -13.00 20.77
N MET A 290 -27.22 -12.69 21.56
CA MET A 290 -27.37 -12.26 22.97
C MET A 290 -27.35 -10.74 23.18
N LEU A 291 -26.96 -9.93 22.18
CA LEU A 291 -27.07 -8.46 22.26
C LEU A 291 -28.39 -7.90 21.70
N ARG A 292 -29.24 -8.74 21.08
CA ARG A 292 -30.57 -8.32 20.57
C ARG A 292 -31.73 -8.55 21.55
N PHE A 293 -31.49 -9.12 22.72
CA PHE A 293 -32.53 -9.37 23.73
C PHE A 293 -32.54 -8.38 24.90
N TRP A 294 -31.69 -7.34 24.88
CA TRP A 294 -31.61 -6.35 25.98
C TRP A 294 -32.13 -4.94 25.61
N LEU A 295 -32.66 -4.72 24.40
CA LEU A 295 -33.14 -3.39 23.95
C LEU A 295 -34.60 -3.36 23.44
N MET A 296 -35.44 -4.34 23.79
CA MET A 296 -36.88 -4.31 23.50
C MET A 296 -37.74 -4.60 24.74
N LYS A 297 -37.61 -3.81 25.80
CA LYS A 297 -38.68 -3.64 26.82
C LYS A 297 -38.51 -2.35 27.63
N VAL A 298 -38.65 -1.17 27.01
CA VAL A 298 -39.13 0.05 27.70
C VAL A 298 -39.86 0.95 26.68
N LYS A 299 -41.19 1.10 26.82
CA LYS A 299 -41.95 2.30 26.39
C LYS A 299 -42.27 3.09 27.65
N PRO A 300 -42.21 4.44 27.63
CA PRO A 300 -43.45 5.25 27.65
C PRO A 300 -43.37 6.44 26.66
N VAL A 301 -44.46 6.86 26.00
CA VAL A 301 -45.54 7.79 26.45
C VAL A 301 -44.99 9.19 26.81
N GLY A 302 -45.44 10.20 26.05
CA GLY A 302 -45.24 11.63 26.32
C GLY A 302 -44.45 12.33 25.24
#